data_AF-A0A960UNH9-F1
#
_entry.id   AF-A0A960UNH9-F1
#
_cell.length_a   1.000
_cell.length_b   1.000
_cell.length_c   1.000
_cell.angle_alpha   90.00
_cell.angle_beta   90.00
_cell.angle_gamma   90.00
#
_symmetry.space_group_name_H-M   'P 1'
#
loop_
_entity.id
_entity.type
_entity.pdbx_description
1 polymer ?
#
loop_
_entity_poly.entity_id
_entity_poly.type
_entity_poly.pdbx_seq_one_letter_code
_entity_poly.pdbx_strand_id
1 'polypeptide(L)'
;MRGLMHAFIFYGFIVYGVHTTSQMVAGNGWSFFKMAGLNPYEFWIPQFTYLGLNLTEGQALLAIVGVIAAIALTFVVFFNLKAGKKFSAQKNAGMQWAFLLLLLAELGAGFAIMIGSGEHVYEAVVQNFSLLVLTGLGFFAYRRWIRRAKGLDIPSAQSAIVILMIATLMVSTLVGSAAQVYLNGGAHASWVNNVVGKLLGLLGMNSTVEAEATRNFAWWVHLMTVYIFMVYVPNSKHGHLIFAPVNFFMIKDQPLGQMNYIDLESESAVWGAGNVTELPWTSMVDGLSCIECGRCTVECPANRTGKPLDPKKIMVDVKHAMLEHAGTILKHNAEEGPAPSPVLGDPYITDEELWGCTSCGACVEACPVGNNQLEAILEMRRNLVLAESRFPQELQNAFVNMENNSNPWGVGAHTRADWAEGLGVKTLADDPNVDVLYWTGCAASFDDRNKTIARSFVKIMQNADVNFGILG
;
A
#
# COMPACT_ATOMS: atom_id res chain seq x y z
N MET A 1 -11.74 7.67 8.47
CA MET A 1 -11.69 6.55 9.46
C MET A 1 -10.54 5.58 9.21
N ARG A 2 -10.54 4.72 8.16
CA ARG A 2 -9.43 3.75 7.96
C ARG A 2 -8.04 4.41 7.89
N GLY A 3 -7.88 5.47 7.09
CA GLY A 3 -6.61 6.21 6.99
C GLY A 3 -6.18 6.87 8.32
N LEU A 4 -7.15 7.39 9.08
CA LEU A 4 -6.91 7.98 10.40
C LEU A 4 -6.38 6.91 11.38
N MET A 5 -6.98 5.72 11.40
CA MET A 5 -6.46 4.60 12.20
C MET A 5 -5.05 4.17 11.79
N HIS A 6 -4.71 4.15 10.50
CA HIS A 6 -3.37 3.75 10.05
C HIS A 6 -2.32 4.80 10.39
N ALA A 7 -2.64 6.10 10.26
CA ALA A 7 -1.76 7.18 10.68
C ALA A 7 -1.46 7.11 12.19
N PHE A 8 -2.48 6.85 13.01
CA PHE A 8 -2.30 6.65 14.45
C PHE A 8 -1.55 5.36 14.81
N ILE A 9 -1.77 4.24 14.11
CA ILE A 9 -1.01 3.00 14.34
C ILE A 9 0.45 3.17 13.93
N PHE A 10 0.71 3.83 12.79
CA PHE A 10 2.06 4.09 12.30
C PHE A 10 2.82 5.06 13.21
N TYR A 11 2.19 6.17 13.59
CA TYR A 11 2.75 7.08 14.58
C TYR A 11 2.89 6.42 15.94
N GLY A 12 1.89 5.65 16.38
CA GLY A 12 1.95 4.81 17.57
C GLY A 12 3.15 3.86 17.51
N PHE A 13 3.45 3.24 16.36
CA PHE A 13 4.60 2.37 16.19
C PHE A 13 5.94 3.15 16.25
N ILE A 14 6.00 4.36 15.69
CA ILE A 14 7.19 5.23 15.77
C ILE A 14 7.40 5.72 17.20
N VAL A 15 6.34 6.23 17.85
CA VAL A 15 6.38 6.73 19.23
C VAL A 15 6.65 5.59 20.17
N TYR A 16 5.96 4.46 20.09
CA TYR A 16 6.27 3.27 20.89
C TYR A 16 7.65 2.71 20.56
N GLY A 17 8.11 2.78 19.32
CA GLY A 17 9.49 2.42 18.96
C GLY A 17 10.47 3.28 19.73
N VAL A 18 10.41 4.59 19.58
CA VAL A 18 11.26 5.57 20.29
C VAL A 18 11.10 5.45 21.81
N HIS A 19 9.88 5.28 22.28
CA HIS A 19 9.51 5.23 23.70
C HIS A 19 9.95 3.92 24.36
N THR A 20 9.63 2.77 23.77
CA THR A 20 10.07 1.45 24.24
C THR A 20 11.59 1.37 24.16
N THR A 21 12.23 1.90 23.11
CA THR A 21 13.70 1.97 23.06
C THR A 21 14.26 2.87 24.17
N SER A 22 13.59 3.98 24.50
CA SER A 22 13.96 4.81 25.66
C SER A 22 13.75 4.10 27.01
N GLN A 23 12.66 3.32 27.15
CA GLN A 23 12.41 2.46 28.31
C GLN A 23 13.37 1.25 28.35
N MET A 24 13.90 0.78 27.22
CA MET A 24 14.93 -0.28 27.12
C MET A 24 16.30 0.24 27.53
N VAL A 25 16.67 1.45 27.11
CA VAL A 25 17.87 2.14 27.63
C VAL A 25 17.71 2.38 29.13
N ALA A 26 16.49 2.69 29.60
CA ALA A 26 16.19 2.75 31.02
C ALA A 26 16.20 1.38 31.74
N GLY A 27 15.82 0.31 31.04
CA GLY A 27 15.82 -1.08 31.53
C GLY A 27 17.23 -1.66 31.69
N ASN A 28 18.17 -1.33 30.80
CA ASN A 28 19.61 -1.61 31.00
C ASN A 28 20.25 -0.61 31.99
N GLY A 29 19.59 0.52 32.25
CA GLY A 29 19.91 1.51 33.27
C GLY A 29 19.22 1.26 34.61
N TRP A 30 18.96 0.01 34.98
CA TRP A 30 18.38 -0.37 36.29
C TRP A 30 19.07 0.30 37.49
N SER A 31 20.37 0.57 37.36
CA SER A 31 21.18 1.28 38.36
C SER A 31 21.02 2.81 38.28
N PHE A 32 20.93 3.40 37.09
CA PHE A 32 20.86 4.85 36.90
C PHE A 32 19.51 5.45 37.33
N PHE A 33 18.40 4.84 36.92
CA PHE A 33 17.05 5.32 37.28
C PHE A 33 16.75 5.11 38.76
N LYS A 34 17.21 3.99 39.34
CA LYS A 34 17.13 3.75 40.80
C LYS A 34 18.02 4.71 41.60
N MET A 35 19.20 5.09 41.09
CA MET A 35 20.05 6.13 41.69
C MET A 35 19.41 7.52 41.63
N ALA A 36 18.56 7.79 40.65
CA ALA A 36 17.78 9.02 40.54
C ALA A 36 16.43 8.98 41.29
N GLY A 37 16.11 7.88 41.99
CA GLY A 37 14.86 7.74 42.76
C GLY A 37 13.62 7.41 41.91
N LEU A 38 13.79 6.89 40.70
CA LEU A 38 12.73 6.66 39.71
C LEU A 38 12.36 5.17 39.64
N ASN A 39 11.06 4.83 39.64
CA ASN A 39 10.57 3.46 39.59
C ASN A 39 10.44 2.96 38.13
N PRO A 40 11.21 1.95 37.70
CA PRO A 40 11.18 1.47 36.31
C PRO A 40 9.90 0.71 35.94
N TYR A 41 9.04 0.38 36.91
CA TYR A 41 7.75 -0.29 36.71
C TYR A 41 6.55 0.66 36.69
N GLU A 42 6.77 1.95 36.93
CA GLU A 42 5.76 2.95 36.58
C GLU A 42 5.64 2.96 35.06
N PHE A 43 4.41 3.02 34.55
CA PHE A 43 4.15 3.16 33.12
C PHE A 43 4.54 4.58 32.72
N TRP A 44 5.85 4.84 32.60
CA TRP A 44 6.39 6.16 32.36
C TRP A 44 5.91 6.66 31.01
N ILE A 45 4.87 7.48 31.02
CA ILE A 45 4.67 8.51 29.99
C ILE A 45 5.83 9.47 30.19
N PRO A 46 6.46 9.96 29.10
CA PRO A 46 7.72 10.68 29.21
C PRO A 46 7.68 11.80 30.26
N GLN A 47 8.54 11.71 31.27
CA GLN A 47 9.05 12.90 31.97
C GLN A 47 9.93 13.77 31.05
N PHE A 48 9.89 13.57 29.73
CA PHE A 48 10.19 14.63 28.76
C PHE A 48 9.03 15.63 28.76
N THR A 49 8.81 16.32 29.87
CA THR A 49 8.07 17.59 29.94
C THR A 49 8.87 18.69 29.23
N TYR A 50 9.29 18.46 27.99
CA TYR A 50 9.85 19.51 27.16
C TYR A 50 8.70 20.25 26.51
N LEU A 51 8.15 21.22 27.24
CA LEU A 51 7.49 22.42 26.72
C LEU A 51 6.95 23.35 27.83
N GLY A 52 6.90 22.92 29.10
CA GLY A 52 6.50 23.79 30.23
C GLY A 52 5.08 24.35 30.13
N LEU A 53 4.22 23.72 29.33
CA LEU A 53 2.85 24.18 29.07
C LEU A 53 1.95 23.85 30.27
N ASN A 54 1.85 24.77 31.22
CA ASN A 54 1.00 24.60 32.41
C ASN A 54 -0.50 24.81 32.05
N LEU A 55 -1.07 23.92 31.23
CA LEU A 55 -2.44 24.00 30.74
C LEU A 55 -3.44 23.44 31.75
N THR A 56 -4.54 24.16 31.98
CA THR A 56 -5.69 23.59 32.69
C THR A 56 -6.37 22.51 31.83
N GLU A 57 -7.10 21.57 32.46
CA GLU A 57 -7.81 20.49 31.75
C GLU A 57 -8.71 21.03 30.62
N GLY A 58 -9.40 22.16 30.87
CA GLY A 58 -10.21 22.85 29.86
C GLY A 58 -9.40 23.43 28.70
N GLN A 59 -8.21 23.98 28.96
CA GLN A 59 -7.33 24.50 27.90
C GLN A 59 -6.70 23.36 27.07
N ALA A 60 -6.33 22.26 27.70
CA ALA A 60 -5.84 21.08 27.01
C ALA A 60 -6.93 20.47 26.11
N LEU A 61 -8.17 20.37 26.62
CA LEU A 61 -9.31 19.89 25.85
C LEU A 61 -9.59 20.79 24.63
N LEU A 62 -9.54 22.11 24.81
CA LEU A 62 -9.76 23.07 23.73
C LEU A 62 -8.66 23.00 22.66
N ALA A 63 -7.41 22.79 23.08
CA ALA A 63 -6.27 22.60 22.20
C ALA A 63 -6.38 21.28 21.40
N ILE A 64 -6.79 20.18 22.05
CA ILE A 64 -7.07 18.90 21.39
C ILE A 64 -8.21 19.05 20.36
N VAL A 65 -9.31 19.71 20.73
CA VAL A 65 -10.43 19.99 19.82
C VAL A 65 -9.98 20.84 18.64
N GLY A 66 -9.12 21.84 18.87
CA GLY A 66 -8.53 22.66 17.81
C GLY A 66 -7.69 21.83 16.83
N VAL A 67 -6.85 20.92 17.32
CA VAL A 67 -6.06 20.01 16.47
C VAL A 67 -6.97 19.05 15.70
N ILE A 68 -8.00 18.49 16.32
CA ILE A 68 -8.98 17.63 15.63
C ILE A 68 -9.70 18.40 14.52
N ALA A 69 -10.09 19.65 14.77
CA ALA A 69 -10.73 20.52 13.79
C ALA A 69 -9.78 20.86 12.63
N ALA A 70 -8.51 21.14 12.92
CA ALA A 70 -7.48 21.37 11.89
C ALA A 70 -7.30 20.14 11.00
N ILE A 71 -7.12 18.96 11.60
CA ILE A 71 -7.03 17.69 10.87
C ILE A 71 -8.28 17.49 10.00
N ALA A 72 -9.48 17.68 10.56
CA ALA A 72 -10.72 17.53 9.81
C ALA A 72 -10.80 18.50 8.62
N LEU A 73 -10.39 19.76 8.80
CA LEU A 73 -10.31 20.75 7.73
C LEU A 73 -9.30 20.35 6.66
N THR A 74 -8.11 19.88 7.05
CA THR A 74 -7.07 19.37 6.15
C THR A 74 -7.59 18.21 5.28
N PHE A 75 -8.36 17.28 5.88
CA PHE A 75 -9.06 16.24 5.12
C PHE A 75 -10.14 16.81 4.19
N VAL A 76 -10.96 17.77 4.62
CA VAL A 76 -12.00 18.41 3.79
C VAL A 76 -11.38 19.12 2.58
N VAL A 77 -10.30 19.87 2.78
CA VAL A 77 -9.55 20.53 1.70
C VAL A 77 -8.99 19.50 0.73
N PHE A 78 -8.34 18.45 1.24
CA PHE A 78 -7.80 17.37 0.40
C PHE A 78 -8.89 16.65 -0.41
N PHE A 79 -10.05 16.36 0.20
CA PHE A 79 -11.19 15.75 -0.49
C PHE A 79 -11.83 16.71 -1.51
N ASN A 80 -11.90 18.01 -1.23
CA ASN A 80 -12.41 18.99 -2.20
C ASN A 80 -11.46 19.16 -3.40
N LEU A 81 -10.14 19.15 -3.18
CA LEU A 81 -9.15 19.10 -4.27
C LEU A 81 -9.31 17.84 -5.13
N LYS A 82 -9.71 16.72 -4.52
CA LYS A 82 -10.03 15.47 -5.21
C LYS A 82 -11.37 15.50 -5.96
N ALA A 83 -12.36 16.27 -5.50
CA ALA A 83 -13.66 16.38 -6.15
C ALA A 83 -13.61 17.17 -7.47
N GLY A 84 -12.62 18.05 -7.65
CA GLY A 84 -12.47 18.90 -8.83
C GLY A 84 -11.57 18.37 -9.96
N LYS A 85 -10.78 17.30 -9.73
CA LYS A 85 -9.85 16.72 -10.73
C LYS A 85 -9.87 15.20 -10.67
N LYS A 86 -9.60 14.51 -11.79
CA LYS A 86 -9.34 13.05 -11.85
C LYS A 86 -8.04 12.73 -11.08
N PHE A 87 -8.11 12.79 -9.76
CA PHE A 87 -6.97 12.59 -8.88
C PHE A 87 -6.70 11.08 -8.77
N SER A 88 -5.72 10.60 -9.54
CA SER A 88 -5.11 9.31 -9.28
C SER A 88 -3.95 9.47 -8.30
N ALA A 89 -3.71 8.43 -7.51
CA ALA A 89 -2.61 8.42 -6.58
C ALA A 89 -1.25 8.58 -7.28
N GLN A 90 -1.14 8.03 -8.49
CA GLN A 90 0.09 8.07 -9.25
C GLN A 90 0.37 9.44 -9.88
N LYS A 91 -0.65 10.17 -10.32
CA LYS A 91 -0.48 11.44 -11.05
C LYS A 91 -0.27 12.66 -10.15
N ASN A 92 -0.38 12.52 -8.83
CA ASN A 92 -0.36 13.65 -7.90
C ASN A 92 0.48 13.37 -6.63
N ALA A 93 1.58 12.61 -6.77
CA ALA A 93 2.43 12.23 -5.65
C ALA A 93 2.87 13.45 -4.80
N GLY A 94 3.27 14.56 -5.42
CA GLY A 94 3.65 15.80 -4.72
C GLY A 94 2.54 16.39 -3.83
N MET A 95 1.28 16.32 -4.25
CA MET A 95 0.15 16.76 -3.42
C MET A 95 -0.12 15.80 -2.26
N GLN A 96 0.16 14.51 -2.45
CA GLN A 96 0.10 13.54 -1.35
C GLN A 96 1.21 13.78 -0.32
N TRP A 97 2.40 14.19 -0.77
CA TRP A 97 3.50 14.60 0.12
C TRP A 97 3.14 15.79 0.99
N ALA A 98 2.62 16.85 0.38
CA ALA A 98 2.20 18.05 1.11
C ALA A 98 1.12 17.71 2.15
N PHE A 99 0.14 16.87 1.78
CA PHE A 99 -0.90 16.41 2.69
C PHE A 99 -0.33 15.58 3.87
N LEU A 100 0.56 14.62 3.59
CA LEU A 100 1.15 13.77 4.61
C LEU A 100 2.03 14.57 5.59
N LEU A 101 2.86 15.48 5.07
CA LEU A 101 3.71 16.34 5.91
C LEU A 101 2.87 17.25 6.81
N LEU A 102 1.80 17.85 6.26
CA LEU A 102 0.88 18.68 7.04
C LEU A 102 0.18 17.86 8.13
N LEU A 103 -0.31 16.67 7.79
CA LEU A 103 -0.96 15.77 8.73
C LEU A 103 0.01 15.30 9.85
N LEU A 104 1.26 15.00 9.51
CA LEU A 104 2.29 14.63 10.49
C LEU A 104 2.64 15.80 11.41
N ALA A 105 2.69 17.03 10.89
CA ALA A 105 2.91 18.23 11.69
C ALA A 105 1.75 18.49 12.66
N GLU A 106 0.50 18.36 12.20
CA GLU A 106 -0.70 18.48 13.04
C GLU A 106 -0.76 17.41 14.14
N LEU A 107 -0.44 16.15 13.80
CA LEU A 107 -0.34 15.06 14.78
C LEU A 107 0.78 15.31 15.80
N GLY A 108 1.94 15.79 15.34
CA GLY A 108 3.06 16.17 16.20
C GLY A 108 2.70 17.30 17.17
N ALA A 109 1.97 18.32 16.70
CA ALA A 109 1.48 19.42 17.54
C ALA A 109 0.46 18.94 18.58
N GLY A 110 -0.51 18.11 18.18
CA GLY A 110 -1.47 17.50 19.10
C GLY A 110 -0.78 16.68 20.19
N PHE A 111 0.25 15.92 19.83
CA PHE A 111 1.02 15.13 20.79
C PHE A 111 1.87 15.99 21.73
N ALA A 112 2.50 17.05 21.22
CA ALA A 112 3.23 18.02 22.03
C ALA A 112 2.33 18.72 23.06
N ILE A 113 1.10 19.05 22.67
CA ILE A 113 0.05 19.56 23.57
C ILE A 113 -0.32 18.52 24.62
N MET A 114 -0.55 17.26 24.23
CA MET A 114 -0.92 16.19 25.16
C MET A 114 0.18 15.90 26.18
N ILE A 115 1.45 15.83 25.75
CA ILE A 115 2.60 15.68 26.67
C ILE A 115 2.74 16.91 27.57
N GLY A 116 2.59 18.11 26.99
CA GLY A 116 2.68 19.37 27.73
C GLY A 116 1.59 19.53 28.79
N SER A 117 0.39 18.99 28.56
CA SER A 117 -0.78 19.14 29.43
C SER A 117 -0.79 18.28 30.71
N GLY A 118 0.23 17.46 30.92
CA GLY A 118 0.34 16.57 32.09
C GLY A 118 -0.20 15.16 31.86
N GLU A 119 0.27 14.23 32.70
CA GLU A 119 0.08 12.78 32.56
C GLU A 119 -1.41 12.36 32.52
N HIS A 120 -2.26 13.01 33.32
CA HIS A 120 -3.68 12.64 33.46
C HIS A 120 -4.52 12.89 32.20
N VAL A 121 -4.25 13.99 31.49
CA VAL A 121 -4.96 14.30 30.24
C VAL A 121 -4.56 13.31 29.16
N TYR A 122 -3.27 13.00 29.07
CA TYR A 122 -2.75 12.00 28.15
C TYR A 122 -3.38 10.62 28.42
N GLU A 123 -3.39 10.16 29.67
CA GLU A 123 -3.98 8.87 30.04
C GLU A 123 -5.47 8.78 29.71
N ALA A 124 -6.24 9.83 30.02
CA ALA A 124 -7.66 9.87 29.70
C ALA A 124 -7.91 9.78 28.19
N VAL A 125 -7.11 10.48 27.37
CA VAL A 125 -7.21 10.40 25.90
C VAL A 125 -6.88 8.99 25.41
N VAL A 126 -5.77 8.41 25.88
CA VAL A 126 -5.35 7.05 25.50
C VAL A 126 -6.44 6.03 25.82
N GLN A 127 -7.05 6.08 27.01
CA GLN A 127 -8.09 5.15 27.42
C GLN A 127 -9.35 5.24 26.55
N ASN A 128 -9.84 6.46 26.29
CA ASN A 128 -11.01 6.67 25.41
C ASN A 128 -10.70 6.19 23.99
N PHE A 129 -9.48 6.41 23.51
CA PHE A 129 -9.03 5.93 22.22
C PHE A 129 -8.91 4.41 22.18
N SER A 130 -8.41 3.76 23.24
CA SER A 130 -8.36 2.30 23.34
C SER A 130 -9.75 1.67 23.23
N LEU A 131 -10.78 2.28 23.84
CA LEU A 131 -12.17 1.83 23.69
C LEU A 131 -12.67 2.00 22.25
N LEU A 132 -12.35 3.12 21.60
CA LEU A 132 -12.68 3.36 20.20
C LEU A 132 -12.02 2.32 19.28
N VAL A 133 -10.74 2.02 19.51
CA VAL A 133 -9.98 1.01 18.75
C VAL A 133 -10.62 -0.37 18.95
N LEU A 134 -10.91 -0.78 20.18
CA LEU A 134 -11.57 -2.06 20.47
C LEU A 134 -12.94 -2.18 19.79
N THR A 135 -13.73 -1.11 19.83
CA THR A 135 -15.03 -1.04 19.13
C THR A 135 -14.84 -1.16 17.62
N GLY A 136 -13.85 -0.46 17.06
CA GLY A 136 -13.48 -0.53 15.65
C GLY A 136 -13.01 -1.93 15.24
N LEU A 137 -12.18 -2.59 16.05
CA LEU A 137 -11.75 -3.97 15.83
C LEU A 137 -12.94 -4.93 15.81
N GLY A 138 -13.89 -4.79 16.73
CA GLY A 138 -15.13 -5.55 16.74
C GLY A 138 -15.95 -5.36 15.46
N PHE A 139 -16.12 -4.12 15.01
CA PHE A 139 -16.79 -3.81 13.75
C PHE A 139 -16.08 -4.41 12.52
N PHE A 140 -14.75 -4.29 12.44
CA PHE A 140 -13.99 -4.86 11.33
C PHE A 140 -13.96 -6.39 11.36
N ALA A 141 -13.92 -7.00 12.55
CA ALA A 141 -14.08 -8.43 12.72
C ALA A 141 -15.46 -8.90 12.21
N TYR A 142 -16.53 -8.22 12.59
CA TYR A 142 -17.89 -8.48 12.10
C TYR A 142 -17.97 -8.39 10.57
N ARG A 143 -17.42 -7.33 9.97
CA ARG A 143 -17.37 -7.15 8.51
C ARG A 143 -16.48 -8.17 7.80
N ARG A 144 -15.48 -8.73 8.48
CA ARG A 144 -14.55 -9.70 7.89
C ARG A 144 -15.07 -11.13 7.94
N TRP A 145 -15.65 -11.55 9.07
CA TRP A 145 -16.06 -12.95 9.26
C TRP A 145 -17.56 -13.18 9.07
N ILE A 146 -18.41 -12.19 9.36
CA ILE A 146 -19.87 -12.32 9.32
C ILE A 146 -20.46 -11.67 8.05
N ARG A 147 -20.25 -10.36 7.82
CA ARG A 147 -20.78 -9.62 6.65
C ARG A 147 -19.71 -9.39 5.56
N ARG A 148 -19.32 -10.48 4.88
CA ARG A 148 -18.22 -10.50 3.91
C ARG A 148 -18.50 -9.62 2.69
N ALA A 149 -17.48 -8.86 2.26
CA ALA A 149 -17.48 -8.16 0.99
C ALA A 149 -16.89 -9.05 -0.10
N LYS A 150 -17.35 -8.89 -1.35
CA LYS A 150 -16.92 -9.74 -2.49
C LYS A 150 -15.40 -9.72 -2.75
N GLY A 151 -14.71 -8.61 -2.45
CA GLY A 151 -13.25 -8.50 -2.57
C GLY A 151 -12.45 -8.91 -1.33
N LEU A 152 -13.07 -9.57 -0.35
CA LEU A 152 -12.41 -10.13 0.84
C LEU A 152 -12.53 -11.66 0.79
N ASP A 153 -11.78 -12.25 -0.11
CA ASP A 153 -12.11 -13.53 -0.70
C ASP A 153 -11.58 -14.75 0.07
N ILE A 154 -10.72 -14.59 1.08
CA ILE A 154 -10.37 -15.69 2.01
C ILE A 154 -10.10 -15.15 3.44
N PRO A 155 -10.64 -15.78 4.50
CA PRO A 155 -10.28 -15.47 5.88
C PRO A 155 -8.79 -15.80 6.14
N SER A 156 -7.91 -14.80 6.02
CA SER A 156 -6.50 -14.97 6.38
C SER A 156 -6.33 -15.08 7.90
N ALA A 157 -5.71 -16.17 8.37
CA ALA A 157 -5.37 -16.38 9.79
C ALA A 157 -4.49 -15.26 10.36
N GLN A 158 -3.60 -14.69 9.53
CA GLN A 158 -2.78 -13.53 9.90
C GLN A 158 -3.62 -12.31 10.29
N SER A 159 -4.85 -12.21 9.78
CA SER A 159 -5.81 -11.17 10.16
C SER A 159 -6.31 -11.31 11.59
N ALA A 160 -6.58 -12.55 12.01
CA ALA A 160 -6.99 -12.82 13.36
C ALA A 160 -5.85 -12.53 14.34
N ILE A 161 -4.63 -12.98 14.02
CA ILE A 161 -3.44 -12.76 14.84
C ILE A 161 -3.26 -11.26 15.11
N VAL A 162 -3.24 -10.42 14.07
CA VAL A 162 -3.02 -8.98 14.29
C VAL A 162 -4.19 -8.30 15.03
N ILE A 163 -5.44 -8.68 14.75
CA ILE A 163 -6.59 -8.16 15.51
C ILE A 163 -6.47 -8.52 16.99
N LEU A 164 -6.07 -9.75 17.30
CA LEU A 164 -5.87 -10.21 18.67
C LEU A 164 -4.72 -9.45 19.33
N MET A 165 -3.59 -9.25 18.66
CA MET A 165 -2.46 -8.51 19.22
C MET A 165 -2.81 -7.04 19.51
N ILE A 166 -3.48 -6.35 18.57
CA ILE A 166 -3.92 -4.96 18.81
C ILE A 166 -4.94 -4.92 19.96
N ALA A 167 -5.87 -5.86 20.03
CA ALA A 167 -6.80 -5.96 21.14
C ALA A 167 -6.08 -6.18 22.48
N THR A 168 -5.08 -7.07 22.52
CA THR A 168 -4.24 -7.31 23.70
C THR A 168 -3.51 -6.04 24.13
N LEU A 169 -2.95 -5.27 23.20
CA LEU A 169 -2.31 -3.98 23.52
C LEU A 169 -3.31 -3.01 24.17
N MET A 170 -4.51 -2.87 23.61
CA MET A 170 -5.53 -1.96 24.16
C MET A 170 -6.04 -2.43 25.54
N VAL A 171 -6.32 -3.72 25.68
CA VAL A 171 -6.82 -4.29 26.95
C VAL A 171 -5.75 -4.20 28.04
N SER A 172 -4.49 -4.54 27.74
CA SER A 172 -3.39 -4.43 28.71
C SER A 172 -3.16 -2.98 29.14
N THR A 173 -3.29 -1.99 28.25
CA THR A 173 -3.24 -0.57 28.62
C THR A 173 -4.38 -0.18 29.58
N LEU A 174 -5.62 -0.59 29.28
CA LEU A 174 -6.78 -0.28 30.13
C LEU A 174 -6.68 -0.93 31.51
N VAL A 175 -6.27 -2.21 31.57
CA VAL A 175 -6.10 -2.96 32.82
C VAL A 175 -4.95 -2.39 33.64
N GLY A 176 -3.80 -2.13 33.02
CA GLY A 176 -2.63 -1.57 33.69
C GLY A 176 -2.91 -0.18 34.28
N SER A 177 -3.56 0.70 33.52
CA SER A 177 -3.91 2.05 33.98
C SER A 177 -4.93 2.02 35.12
N ALA A 178 -5.96 1.16 35.06
CA ALA A 178 -6.94 1.04 36.13
C ALA A 178 -6.32 0.51 37.44
N ALA A 179 -5.41 -0.47 37.34
CA ALA A 179 -4.66 -0.96 38.49
C ALA A 179 -3.71 0.10 39.08
N GLN A 180 -3.06 0.91 38.23
CA GLN A 180 -2.22 2.02 38.68
C GLN A 180 -3.03 3.09 39.42
N VAL A 181 -4.24 3.43 38.95
CA VAL A 181 -5.14 4.36 39.65
C VAL A 181 -5.53 3.82 41.03
N TYR A 182 -5.76 2.51 41.17
CA TYR A 182 -6.03 1.89 42.46
C TYR A 182 -4.86 2.06 43.44
N LEU A 183 -3.62 1.83 42.96
CA LEU A 183 -2.41 2.02 43.75
C LEU A 183 -2.19 3.48 44.18
N ASN A 184 -2.59 4.43 43.34
CA ASN A 184 -2.54 5.87 43.60
C ASN A 184 -3.70 6.37 44.49
N GLY A 185 -4.50 5.48 45.08
CA GLY A 185 -5.61 5.85 45.96
C GLY A 185 -6.79 6.50 45.22
N GLY A 186 -6.95 6.26 43.92
CA GLY A 186 -8.02 6.82 43.11
C GLY A 186 -7.76 8.24 42.58
N ALA A 187 -6.57 8.79 42.82
CA ALA A 187 -6.19 10.09 42.27
C ALA A 187 -6.26 10.06 40.73
N HIS A 188 -6.86 11.11 40.15
CA HIS A 188 -6.97 11.32 38.70
C HIS A 188 -7.64 10.17 37.91
N ALA A 189 -8.56 9.44 38.56
CA ALA A 189 -9.33 8.38 37.92
C ALA A 189 -10.27 8.91 36.82
N SER A 190 -10.03 8.50 35.58
CA SER A 190 -10.99 8.75 34.49
C SER A 190 -12.27 7.92 34.66
N TRP A 191 -13.32 8.25 33.90
CA TRP A 191 -14.53 7.43 33.86
C TRP A 191 -14.24 5.99 33.38
N VAL A 192 -13.30 5.82 32.44
CA VAL A 192 -12.91 4.50 31.92
C VAL A 192 -12.23 3.68 33.01
N ASN A 193 -11.27 4.27 33.73
CA ASN A 193 -10.57 3.60 34.82
C ASN A 193 -11.50 3.23 35.97
N ASN A 194 -12.50 4.05 36.27
CA ASN A 194 -13.51 3.71 37.26
C ASN A 194 -14.34 2.48 36.85
N VAL A 195 -14.71 2.36 35.58
CA VAL A 195 -15.44 1.19 35.07
C VAL A 195 -14.55 -0.05 35.06
N VAL A 196 -13.35 0.05 34.50
CA VAL A 196 -12.39 -1.07 34.41
C VAL A 196 -11.96 -1.51 35.81
N GLY A 197 -11.68 -0.57 36.72
CA GLY A 197 -11.32 -0.84 38.12
C GLY A 197 -12.43 -1.58 38.87
N LYS A 198 -13.70 -1.21 38.68
CA LYS A 198 -14.84 -1.97 39.24
C LYS A 198 -14.89 -3.40 38.71
N LEU A 199 -14.67 -3.60 37.41
CA LEU A 199 -14.60 -4.94 36.82
C LEU A 199 -13.43 -5.75 37.38
N LEU A 200 -12.26 -5.13 37.56
CA LEU A 200 -11.10 -5.78 38.18
C LEU A 200 -11.35 -6.13 39.66
N GLY A 201 -12.06 -5.27 40.40
CA GLY A 201 -12.50 -5.57 41.77
C GLY A 201 -13.42 -6.79 41.84
N LEU A 202 -14.37 -6.91 40.89
CA LEU A 202 -15.20 -8.12 40.75
C LEU A 202 -14.39 -9.37 40.39
N LEU A 203 -13.26 -9.21 39.70
CA LEU A 203 -12.32 -10.27 39.36
C LEU A 203 -11.30 -10.56 40.49
N GLY A 204 -11.43 -9.90 41.65
CA GLY A 204 -10.63 -10.19 42.83
C GLY A 204 -9.51 -9.20 43.14
N MET A 205 -9.37 -8.08 42.40
CA MET A 205 -8.38 -7.04 42.71
C MET A 205 -8.91 -6.11 43.82
N ASN A 206 -8.70 -6.49 45.09
CA ASN A 206 -9.21 -5.76 46.27
C ASN A 206 -8.11 -5.28 47.22
N SER A 207 -6.85 -5.61 46.95
CA SER A 207 -5.68 -5.21 47.73
C SER A 207 -4.64 -4.51 46.86
N THR A 208 -3.74 -3.75 47.49
CA THR A 208 -2.62 -3.11 46.80
C THR A 208 -1.67 -4.13 46.18
N VAL A 209 -1.49 -5.30 46.81
CA VAL A 209 -0.65 -6.39 46.29
C VAL A 209 -1.24 -6.95 44.99
N GLU A 210 -2.54 -7.20 44.95
CA GLU A 210 -3.22 -7.69 43.74
C GLU A 210 -3.21 -6.64 42.63
N ALA A 211 -3.39 -5.37 42.98
CA ALA A 211 -3.31 -4.26 42.00
C ALA A 211 -1.90 -4.12 41.43
N GLU A 212 -0.86 -4.24 42.26
CA GLU A 212 0.53 -4.25 41.79
C GLU A 212 0.82 -5.44 40.87
N ALA A 213 0.40 -6.65 41.25
CA ALA A 213 0.53 -7.83 40.41
C ALA A 213 -0.20 -7.67 39.07
N THR A 214 -1.44 -7.15 39.09
CA THR A 214 -2.26 -6.89 37.90
C THR A 214 -1.61 -5.88 36.97
N ARG A 215 -1.11 -4.77 37.51
CA ARG A 215 -0.37 -3.75 36.75
C ARG A 215 0.87 -4.34 36.10
N ASN A 216 1.70 -5.05 36.88
CA ASN A 216 2.95 -5.63 36.38
C ASN A 216 2.69 -6.69 35.31
N PHE A 217 1.67 -7.53 35.49
CA PHE A 217 1.25 -8.50 34.50
C PHE A 217 0.80 -7.82 33.21
N ALA A 218 -0.06 -6.81 33.30
CA ALA A 218 -0.53 -6.04 32.15
C ALA A 218 0.65 -5.37 31.41
N TRP A 219 1.61 -4.81 32.14
CA TRP A 219 2.83 -4.22 31.58
C TRP A 219 3.66 -5.23 30.78
N TRP A 220 3.94 -6.41 31.36
CA TRP A 220 4.69 -7.46 30.66
C TRP A 220 3.95 -8.00 29.44
N VAL A 221 2.64 -8.24 29.55
CA VAL A 221 1.81 -8.65 28.41
C VAL A 221 1.85 -7.61 27.30
N HIS A 222 1.74 -6.33 27.64
CA HIS A 222 1.82 -5.24 26.68
C HIS A 222 3.17 -5.25 25.97
N LEU A 223 4.26 -5.23 26.74
CA LEU A 223 5.62 -5.17 26.24
C LEU A 223 5.96 -6.38 25.34
N MET A 224 5.64 -7.60 25.79
CA MET A 224 5.84 -8.80 24.98
C MET A 224 5.03 -8.76 23.68
N THR A 225 3.79 -8.27 23.74
CA THR A 225 2.96 -8.12 22.54
C THR A 225 3.60 -7.13 21.56
N VAL A 226 4.16 -6.01 22.03
CA VAL A 226 4.88 -5.03 21.19
C VAL A 226 6.07 -5.69 20.49
N TYR A 227 6.91 -6.45 21.20
CA TYR A 227 8.06 -7.13 20.59
C TYR A 227 7.65 -8.17 19.55
N ILE A 228 6.63 -8.96 19.84
CA ILE A 228 6.09 -9.91 18.85
C ILE A 228 5.56 -9.13 17.64
N PHE A 229 4.91 -7.98 17.85
CA PHE A 229 4.38 -7.15 16.76
C PHE A 229 5.51 -6.64 15.86
N MET A 230 6.62 -6.21 16.44
CA MET A 230 7.79 -5.71 15.72
C MET A 230 8.40 -6.77 14.77
N VAL A 231 8.44 -8.03 15.19
CA VAL A 231 8.94 -9.14 14.36
C VAL A 231 7.89 -9.62 13.36
N TYR A 232 6.62 -9.64 13.76
CA TYR A 232 5.51 -10.18 12.96
C TYR A 232 5.07 -9.24 11.82
N VAL A 233 5.04 -7.92 12.07
CA VAL A 233 4.53 -6.94 11.10
C VAL A 233 5.24 -6.98 9.75
N PRO A 234 6.59 -6.91 9.68
CA PRO A 234 7.30 -6.87 8.39
C PRO A 234 7.01 -8.07 7.50
N ASN A 235 6.77 -9.23 8.11
CA ASN A 235 6.59 -10.52 7.42
C ASN A 235 5.11 -10.90 7.22
N SER A 236 4.16 -10.06 7.65
CA SER A 236 2.73 -10.35 7.57
C SER A 236 2.01 -9.41 6.61
N LYS A 237 0.72 -9.63 6.38
CA LYS A 237 -0.15 -8.67 5.67
C LYS A 237 -0.17 -7.24 6.25
N HIS A 238 0.32 -7.01 7.48
CA HIS A 238 0.44 -5.66 8.07
C HIS A 238 1.72 -4.93 7.68
N GLY A 239 2.65 -5.57 6.95
CA GLY A 239 3.86 -4.95 6.41
C GLY A 239 3.58 -3.72 5.53
N HIS A 240 2.37 -3.59 4.98
CA HIS A 240 1.93 -2.40 4.25
C HIS A 240 2.08 -1.10 5.06
N LEU A 241 2.07 -1.14 6.39
CA LEU A 241 2.30 0.05 7.22
C LEU A 241 3.71 0.63 7.01
N ILE A 242 4.69 -0.23 6.68
CA ILE A 242 6.07 0.15 6.43
C ILE A 242 6.26 0.48 4.95
N PHE A 243 5.79 -0.41 4.08
CA PHE A 243 6.13 -0.33 2.66
C PHE A 243 5.20 0.57 1.85
N ALA A 244 3.92 0.74 2.23
CA ALA A 244 3.03 1.60 1.45
C ALA A 244 3.48 3.08 1.41
N PRO A 245 3.94 3.71 2.53
CA PRO A 245 4.53 5.04 2.46
C PRO A 245 5.74 5.10 1.52
N VAL A 246 6.64 4.11 1.58
CA VAL A 246 7.79 4.00 0.67
C VAL A 246 7.31 3.89 -0.77
N ASN A 247 6.31 3.05 -1.04
CA ASN A 247 5.79 2.85 -2.38
C ASN A 247 5.24 4.14 -2.98
N PHE A 248 4.52 4.94 -2.19
CA PHE A 248 4.05 6.25 -2.63
C PHE A 248 5.16 7.20 -3.06
N PHE A 249 6.35 7.13 -2.45
CA PHE A 249 7.51 7.92 -2.88
C PHE A 249 8.10 7.42 -4.20
N MET A 250 7.91 6.13 -4.49
CA MET A 250 8.59 5.41 -5.57
C MET A 250 7.72 5.22 -6.81
N ILE A 251 6.50 5.76 -6.83
CA ILE A 251 5.63 5.69 -8.00
C ILE A 251 6.27 6.45 -9.16
N LYS A 252 6.46 5.74 -10.29
CA LYS A 252 6.93 6.32 -11.54
C LYS A 252 5.78 6.99 -12.30
N ASP A 253 5.99 8.23 -12.74
CA ASP A 253 5.07 8.90 -13.67
C ASP A 253 5.36 8.44 -15.10
N GLN A 254 4.78 7.29 -15.47
CA GLN A 254 4.91 6.71 -16.81
C GLN A 254 3.53 6.31 -17.36
N PRO A 255 3.34 6.36 -18.69
CA PRO A 255 2.15 5.80 -19.34
C PRO A 255 1.84 4.37 -18.86
N LEU A 256 0.58 4.14 -18.50
CA LEU A 256 0.15 2.82 -18.05
C LEU A 256 0.35 1.79 -19.17
N GLY A 257 0.96 0.66 -18.82
CA GLY A 257 1.28 -0.41 -19.77
C GLY A 257 2.56 -0.19 -20.58
N GLN A 258 3.30 0.89 -20.33
CA GLN A 258 4.67 1.00 -20.82
C GLN A 258 5.50 -0.14 -20.24
N MET A 259 6.10 -0.93 -21.11
CA MET A 259 6.98 -2.03 -20.71
C MET A 259 8.40 -1.51 -20.43
N ASN A 260 9.13 -2.19 -19.54
CA ASN A 260 10.52 -1.82 -19.25
C ASN A 260 11.43 -2.09 -20.44
N TYR A 261 12.47 -1.27 -20.59
CA TYR A 261 13.50 -1.47 -21.60
C TYR A 261 14.29 -2.75 -21.32
N ILE A 262 14.60 -3.51 -22.39
CA ILE A 262 15.45 -4.70 -22.31
C ILE A 262 16.80 -4.30 -22.90
N ASP A 263 17.87 -4.51 -22.15
CA ASP A 263 19.22 -4.37 -22.66
C ASP A 263 19.59 -5.62 -23.47
N LEU A 264 19.46 -5.52 -24.80
CA LEU A 264 19.72 -6.61 -25.72
C LEU A 264 21.23 -6.89 -25.92
N GLU A 265 22.10 -5.98 -25.47
CA GLU A 265 23.55 -6.11 -25.60
C GLU A 265 24.19 -6.80 -24.38
N SER A 266 23.44 -6.93 -23.29
CA SER A 266 23.90 -7.63 -22.09
C SER A 266 23.95 -9.15 -22.29
N GLU A 267 25.07 -9.77 -21.93
CA GLU A 267 25.21 -11.23 -21.91
C GLU A 267 24.28 -11.91 -20.88
N SER A 268 23.77 -11.14 -19.91
CA SER A 268 22.81 -11.58 -18.89
C SER A 268 21.43 -10.94 -19.08
N ALA A 269 21.07 -10.60 -20.32
CA ALA A 269 19.78 -9.99 -20.64
C ALA A 269 18.60 -10.81 -20.08
N VAL A 270 17.77 -10.15 -19.28
CA VAL A 270 16.55 -10.72 -18.69
C VAL A 270 15.38 -10.46 -19.64
N TRP A 271 14.77 -11.52 -20.16
CA TRP A 271 13.71 -11.47 -21.18
C TRP A 271 12.30 -11.36 -20.59
N GLY A 272 12.18 -10.76 -19.41
CA GLY A 272 10.96 -10.71 -18.58
C GLY A 272 11.17 -11.41 -17.23
N ALA A 273 10.12 -11.45 -16.40
CA ALA A 273 10.19 -12.01 -15.06
C ALA A 273 9.57 -13.41 -14.92
N GLY A 274 10.38 -14.45 -14.79
CA GLY A 274 9.96 -15.78 -14.33
C GLY A 274 10.23 -16.02 -12.84
N ASN A 275 11.22 -15.30 -12.32
CA ASN A 275 11.64 -15.28 -10.93
C ASN A 275 11.37 -13.93 -10.28
N VAL A 276 11.30 -13.91 -8.95
CA VAL A 276 11.11 -12.69 -8.16
C VAL A 276 12.24 -11.68 -8.40
N THR A 277 13.48 -12.14 -8.53
CA THR A 277 14.65 -11.26 -8.75
C THR A 277 14.69 -10.60 -10.12
N GLU A 278 13.89 -11.08 -11.07
CA GLU A 278 13.76 -10.53 -12.42
C GLU A 278 12.62 -9.51 -12.51
N LEU A 279 11.77 -9.41 -11.49
CA LEU A 279 10.76 -8.36 -11.42
C LEU A 279 11.42 -6.99 -11.25
N PRO A 280 10.84 -5.93 -11.84
CA PRO A 280 11.21 -4.58 -11.49
C PRO A 280 11.14 -4.39 -9.98
N TRP A 281 12.14 -3.74 -9.38
CA TRP A 281 12.17 -3.55 -7.94
C TRP A 281 10.91 -2.85 -7.39
N THR A 282 10.27 -2.00 -8.19
CA THR A 282 8.98 -1.38 -7.91
C THR A 282 7.87 -2.41 -7.72
N SER A 283 7.83 -3.45 -8.56
CA SER A 283 6.87 -4.55 -8.45
C SER A 283 7.09 -5.41 -7.19
N MET A 284 8.33 -5.56 -6.72
CA MET A 284 8.62 -6.21 -5.44
C MET A 284 8.10 -5.39 -4.25
N VAL A 285 8.33 -4.06 -4.26
CA VAL A 285 7.81 -3.14 -3.23
C VAL A 285 6.28 -3.07 -3.27
N ASP A 286 5.66 -3.13 -4.45
CA ASP A 286 4.22 -3.21 -4.61
C ASP A 286 3.63 -4.44 -3.89
N GLY A 287 4.26 -5.61 -4.05
CA GLY A 287 3.89 -6.82 -3.33
C GLY A 287 3.88 -6.61 -1.81
N LEU A 288 4.95 -6.04 -1.26
CA LEU A 288 5.06 -5.72 0.16
C LEU A 288 4.06 -4.66 0.66
N SER A 289 3.68 -3.74 -0.22
CA SER A 289 2.79 -2.61 0.07
C SER A 289 1.31 -2.98 -0.01
N CYS A 290 0.98 -4.13 -0.59
CA CYS A 290 -0.39 -4.59 -0.76
C CYS A 290 -1.14 -4.70 0.58
N ILE A 291 -2.28 -4.01 0.70
CA ILE A 291 -3.16 -4.07 1.89
C ILE A 291 -4.18 -5.24 1.79
N GLU A 292 -4.17 -5.99 0.69
CA GLU A 292 -5.18 -7.04 0.42
C GLU A 292 -6.63 -6.52 0.49
N CYS A 293 -6.86 -5.28 0.03
CA CYS A 293 -8.16 -4.63 0.17
C CYS A 293 -9.22 -5.04 -0.87
N GLY A 294 -8.78 -5.70 -1.96
CA GLY A 294 -9.65 -6.21 -3.03
C GLY A 294 -10.25 -5.16 -3.96
N ARG A 295 -9.87 -3.88 -3.86
CA ARG A 295 -10.38 -2.84 -4.77
C ARG A 295 -10.01 -3.13 -6.23
N CYS A 296 -8.76 -3.52 -6.47
CA CYS A 296 -8.29 -3.91 -7.80
C CYS A 296 -9.03 -5.14 -8.35
N THR A 297 -9.40 -6.10 -7.51
CA THR A 297 -10.23 -7.26 -7.86
C THR A 297 -11.63 -6.84 -8.31
N VAL A 298 -12.28 -5.97 -7.52
CA VAL A 298 -13.65 -5.49 -7.80
C VAL A 298 -13.71 -4.67 -9.10
N GLU A 299 -12.69 -3.87 -9.37
CA GLU A 299 -12.63 -3.05 -10.59
C GLU A 299 -12.13 -3.82 -11.82
N CYS A 300 -11.57 -5.02 -11.65
CA CYS A 300 -11.05 -5.80 -12.76
C CYS A 300 -12.19 -6.33 -13.65
N PRO A 301 -12.26 -5.92 -14.94
CA PRO A 301 -13.32 -6.40 -15.83
C PRO A 301 -13.26 -7.92 -16.06
N ALA A 302 -12.04 -8.48 -16.15
CA ALA A 302 -11.85 -9.92 -16.32
C ALA A 302 -12.39 -10.71 -15.12
N ASN A 303 -12.03 -10.31 -13.89
CA ASN A 303 -12.51 -10.93 -12.66
C ASN A 303 -14.05 -10.87 -12.56
N ARG A 304 -14.65 -9.72 -12.92
CA ARG A 304 -16.10 -9.53 -12.91
C ARG A 304 -16.85 -10.48 -13.84
N THR A 305 -16.20 -10.94 -14.91
CA THR A 305 -16.73 -11.95 -15.84
C THR A 305 -16.49 -13.40 -15.42
N GLY A 306 -15.86 -13.64 -14.27
CA GLY A 306 -15.57 -14.97 -13.76
C GLY A 306 -14.27 -15.59 -14.28
N LYS A 307 -13.41 -14.82 -14.95
CA LYS A 307 -12.05 -15.26 -15.31
C LYS A 307 -11.18 -15.39 -14.04
N PRO A 308 -10.16 -16.26 -14.04
CA PRO A 308 -9.36 -16.53 -12.84
C PRO A 308 -8.51 -15.33 -12.38
N LEU A 309 -8.21 -14.37 -13.25
CA LEU A 309 -7.42 -13.19 -12.89
C LEU A 309 -7.99 -12.46 -11.66
N ASP A 310 -7.19 -12.43 -10.60
CA ASP A 310 -7.35 -11.52 -9.47
C ASP A 310 -6.08 -10.65 -9.31
N PRO A 311 -6.11 -9.36 -9.69
CA PRO A 311 -4.95 -8.47 -9.55
C PRO A 311 -4.45 -8.32 -8.11
N LYS A 312 -5.31 -8.51 -7.10
CA LYS A 312 -4.88 -8.51 -5.70
C LYS A 312 -4.04 -9.77 -5.41
N LYS A 313 -4.48 -10.95 -5.88
CA LYS A 313 -3.74 -12.21 -5.73
C LYS A 313 -2.35 -12.10 -6.37
N ILE A 314 -2.23 -11.53 -7.57
CA ILE A 314 -0.93 -11.30 -8.22
C ILE A 314 0.08 -10.60 -7.28
N MET A 315 -0.32 -9.54 -6.58
CA MET A 315 0.59 -8.84 -5.64
C MET A 315 0.87 -9.64 -4.37
N VAL A 316 -0.11 -10.41 -3.90
CA VAL A 316 0.07 -11.29 -2.73
C VAL A 316 1.05 -12.41 -3.04
N ASP A 317 0.95 -13.00 -4.23
CA ASP A 317 1.83 -14.09 -4.65
C ASP A 317 3.25 -13.60 -4.92
N VAL A 318 3.42 -12.42 -5.54
CA VAL A 318 4.74 -11.77 -5.65
C VAL A 318 5.37 -11.61 -4.26
N LYS A 319 4.60 -11.16 -3.27
CA LYS A 319 5.08 -11.04 -1.89
C LYS A 319 5.42 -12.38 -1.27
N HIS A 320 4.56 -13.38 -1.40
CA HIS A 320 4.80 -14.71 -0.81
C HIS A 320 6.03 -15.37 -1.44
N ALA A 321 6.13 -15.39 -2.77
CA ALA A 321 7.30 -15.88 -3.48
C ALA A 321 8.58 -15.19 -2.99
N MET A 322 8.55 -13.87 -2.82
CA MET A 322 9.71 -13.12 -2.34
C MET A 322 10.11 -13.49 -0.90
N LEU A 323 9.13 -13.63 0.01
CA LEU A 323 9.40 -13.94 1.41
C LEU A 323 9.82 -15.41 1.61
N GLU A 324 9.18 -16.34 0.89
CA GLU A 324 9.49 -17.77 0.95
C GLU A 324 10.86 -18.08 0.35
N HIS A 325 11.25 -17.36 -0.71
CA HIS A 325 12.57 -17.49 -1.33
C HIS A 325 13.62 -16.51 -0.78
N ALA A 326 13.30 -15.73 0.27
CA ALA A 326 14.21 -14.72 0.81
C ALA A 326 15.59 -15.28 1.19
N GLY A 327 15.64 -16.48 1.76
CA GLY A 327 16.89 -17.14 2.12
C GLY A 327 17.79 -17.46 0.91
N THR A 328 17.18 -17.81 -0.24
CA THR A 328 17.89 -18.04 -1.50
C THR A 328 18.33 -16.71 -2.10
N ILE A 329 17.41 -15.75 -2.20
CA ILE A 329 17.64 -14.42 -2.80
C ILE A 329 18.79 -13.70 -2.08
N LEU A 330 18.81 -13.71 -0.74
CA LEU A 330 19.81 -12.99 0.06
C LEU A 330 21.20 -13.64 0.06
N LYS A 331 21.30 -14.93 -0.29
CA LYS A 331 22.57 -15.67 -0.35
C LYS A 331 23.11 -15.79 -1.76
N HIS A 332 22.29 -15.47 -2.77
CA HIS A 332 22.64 -15.62 -4.16
C HIS A 332 23.66 -14.58 -4.60
N ASN A 333 24.66 -15.00 -5.37
CA ASN A 333 25.60 -14.07 -5.98
C ASN A 333 24.98 -13.51 -7.27
N ALA A 334 24.88 -12.19 -7.38
CA ALA A 334 24.34 -11.52 -8.56
C ALA A 334 25.13 -11.86 -9.85
N GLU A 335 26.40 -12.25 -9.73
CA GLU A 335 27.24 -12.68 -10.86
C GLU A 335 26.82 -14.04 -11.45
N GLU A 336 26.07 -14.86 -10.70
CA GLU A 336 25.56 -16.16 -11.15
C GLU A 336 24.21 -16.06 -11.89
N GLY A 337 23.72 -14.84 -12.11
CA GLY A 337 22.41 -14.56 -12.72
C GLY A 337 21.28 -14.48 -11.70
N PRO A 338 20.01 -14.60 -12.13
CA PRO A 338 18.85 -14.51 -11.24
C PRO A 338 18.83 -15.63 -10.19
N ALA A 339 18.44 -15.28 -8.96
CA ALA A 339 18.28 -16.28 -7.91
C ALA A 339 17.09 -17.20 -8.22
N PRO A 340 17.20 -18.54 -8.05
CA PRO A 340 16.09 -19.47 -8.22
C PRO A 340 14.96 -19.15 -7.25
N SER A 341 13.96 -18.43 -7.72
CA SER A 341 12.88 -17.84 -6.91
C SER A 341 11.62 -17.70 -7.77
N PRO A 342 11.04 -18.82 -8.22
CA PRO A 342 9.94 -18.80 -9.18
C PRO A 342 8.76 -17.99 -8.65
N VAL A 343 8.17 -17.16 -9.51
CA VAL A 343 6.93 -16.41 -9.23
C VAL A 343 5.75 -16.91 -10.09
N LEU A 344 6.06 -17.73 -11.09
CA LEU A 344 5.13 -18.37 -12.02
C LEU A 344 4.90 -19.83 -11.66
N GLY A 345 3.70 -20.33 -11.95
CA GLY A 345 3.28 -21.71 -11.67
C GLY A 345 2.75 -21.91 -10.25
N ASP A 346 2.40 -23.15 -9.94
CA ASP A 346 1.92 -23.56 -8.61
C ASP A 346 3.06 -23.46 -7.57
N PRO A 347 2.85 -22.83 -6.39
CA PRO A 347 1.59 -22.35 -5.81
C PRO A 347 1.24 -20.87 -6.03
N TYR A 348 1.98 -20.17 -6.89
CA TYR A 348 1.89 -18.72 -7.09
C TYR A 348 0.96 -18.35 -8.26
N ILE A 349 1.51 -17.77 -9.32
CA ILE A 349 0.75 -17.12 -10.39
C ILE A 349 0.68 -18.04 -11.61
N THR A 350 -0.54 -18.35 -12.02
CA THR A 350 -0.79 -19.21 -13.19
C THR A 350 -0.82 -18.41 -14.49
N ASP A 351 -0.48 -19.08 -15.59
CA ASP A 351 -0.58 -18.53 -16.94
C ASP A 351 -1.99 -18.01 -17.27
N GLU A 352 -3.04 -18.73 -16.86
CA GLU A 352 -4.42 -18.36 -17.15
C GLU A 352 -4.82 -17.04 -16.46
N GLU A 353 -4.34 -16.82 -15.23
CA GLU A 353 -4.51 -15.54 -14.53
C GLU A 353 -3.83 -14.42 -15.31
N LEU A 354 -2.57 -14.63 -15.73
CA LEU A 354 -1.82 -13.64 -16.48
C LEU A 354 -2.52 -13.31 -17.80
N TRP A 355 -2.85 -14.31 -18.62
CA TRP A 355 -3.50 -14.13 -19.93
C TRP A 355 -4.95 -13.61 -19.86
N GLY A 356 -5.57 -13.66 -18.67
CA GLY A 356 -6.85 -12.99 -18.40
C GLY A 356 -6.80 -11.46 -18.44
N CYS A 357 -5.62 -10.84 -18.28
CA CYS A 357 -5.46 -9.39 -18.19
C CYS A 357 -5.67 -8.67 -19.55
N THR A 358 -6.52 -7.65 -19.58
CA THR A 358 -6.78 -6.84 -20.79
C THR A 358 -5.95 -5.55 -20.84
N SER A 359 -4.95 -5.41 -19.96
CA SER A 359 -4.10 -4.22 -19.80
C SER A 359 -4.82 -2.88 -19.67
N CYS A 360 -6.08 -2.88 -19.19
CA CYS A 360 -6.89 -1.66 -19.07
C CYS A 360 -6.47 -0.68 -17.96
N GLY A 361 -5.60 -1.09 -17.03
CA GLY A 361 -5.08 -0.24 -15.95
C GLY A 361 -6.05 0.08 -14.79
N ALA A 362 -7.29 -0.45 -14.81
CA ALA A 362 -8.30 -0.16 -13.78
C ALA A 362 -7.84 -0.54 -12.35
N CYS A 363 -7.08 -1.63 -12.21
CA CYS A 363 -6.51 -2.07 -10.94
C CYS A 363 -5.53 -1.05 -10.34
N VAL A 364 -4.68 -0.46 -11.19
CA VAL A 364 -3.65 0.51 -10.81
C VAL A 364 -4.31 1.80 -10.34
N GLU A 365 -5.30 2.28 -11.10
CA GLU A 365 -6.06 3.50 -10.76
C GLU A 365 -6.89 3.35 -9.47
N ALA A 366 -7.42 2.15 -9.20
CA ALA A 366 -8.20 1.85 -8.00
C ALA A 366 -7.33 1.66 -6.74
N CYS A 367 -6.01 1.49 -6.91
CA CYS A 367 -5.11 1.11 -5.83
C CYS A 367 -4.94 2.25 -4.80
N PRO A 368 -5.26 2.03 -3.52
CA PRO A 368 -5.13 3.06 -2.49
C PRO A 368 -3.70 3.24 -1.98
N VAL A 369 -2.74 2.43 -2.43
CA VAL A 369 -1.32 2.44 -2.02
C VAL A 369 -0.36 2.56 -3.21
N GLY A 370 -0.90 2.90 -4.39
CA GLY A 370 -0.08 3.19 -5.56
C GLY A 370 0.47 1.98 -6.32
N ASN A 371 0.18 0.74 -5.90
CA ASN A 371 0.67 -0.45 -6.59
C ASN A 371 0.32 -0.49 -8.09
N ASN A 372 1.28 -0.88 -8.91
CA ASN A 372 1.16 -1.09 -10.33
C ASN A 372 1.13 -2.58 -10.68
N GLN A 373 -0.04 -3.22 -10.49
CA GLN A 373 -0.19 -4.65 -10.80
C GLN A 373 0.05 -4.97 -12.28
N LEU A 374 -0.17 -3.99 -13.16
CA LEU A 374 0.00 -4.17 -14.59
C LEU A 374 1.47 -4.36 -14.98
N GLU A 375 2.41 -3.67 -14.34
CA GLU A 375 3.85 -3.82 -14.60
C GLU A 375 4.31 -5.26 -14.37
N ALA A 376 4.02 -5.82 -13.19
CA ALA A 376 4.35 -7.21 -12.87
C ALA A 376 3.73 -8.19 -13.88
N ILE A 377 2.45 -8.01 -14.24
CA ILE A 377 1.77 -8.88 -15.21
C ILE A 377 2.44 -8.82 -16.59
N LEU A 378 2.85 -7.64 -17.04
CA LEU A 378 3.49 -7.48 -18.34
C LEU A 378 4.88 -8.11 -18.38
N GLU A 379 5.69 -7.92 -17.34
CA GLU A 379 7.02 -8.55 -17.27
C GLU A 379 6.94 -10.08 -17.18
N MET A 380 5.97 -10.61 -16.44
CA MET A 380 5.71 -12.05 -16.39
C MET A 380 5.23 -12.61 -17.75
N ARG A 381 4.29 -11.94 -18.42
CA ARG A 381 3.87 -12.32 -19.78
C ARG A 381 5.02 -12.26 -20.77
N ARG A 382 5.90 -11.27 -20.62
CA ARG A 382 7.08 -11.12 -21.47
C ARG A 382 8.02 -12.31 -21.32
N ASN A 383 8.29 -12.77 -20.08
CA ASN A 383 9.07 -13.99 -19.84
C ASN A 383 8.43 -15.21 -20.52
N LEU A 384 7.13 -15.39 -20.31
CA LEU A 384 6.39 -16.50 -20.92
C LEU A 384 6.56 -16.53 -22.44
N VAL A 385 6.49 -15.38 -23.11
CA VAL A 385 6.64 -15.29 -24.57
C VAL A 385 8.10 -15.42 -25.02
N LEU A 386 8.99 -14.59 -24.48
CA LEU A 386 10.35 -14.44 -25.03
C LEU A 386 11.34 -15.49 -24.53
N ALA A 387 11.20 -15.96 -23.28
CA ALA A 387 12.09 -16.95 -22.70
C ALA A 387 11.52 -18.38 -22.82
N GLU A 388 10.22 -18.55 -22.56
CA GLU A 388 9.62 -19.88 -22.46
C GLU A 388 8.84 -20.32 -23.71
N SER A 389 8.63 -19.43 -24.69
CA SER A 389 7.76 -19.68 -25.86
C SER A 389 6.39 -20.25 -25.48
N ARG A 390 5.84 -19.79 -24.35
CA ARG A 390 4.60 -20.26 -23.72
C ARG A 390 3.54 -19.18 -23.78
N PHE A 391 2.53 -19.37 -24.61
CA PHE A 391 1.43 -18.41 -24.79
C PHE A 391 0.17 -19.12 -25.32
N PRO A 392 -1.02 -18.50 -25.18
CA PRO A 392 -2.26 -19.06 -25.72
C PRO A 392 -2.19 -19.29 -27.24
N GLN A 393 -2.81 -20.37 -27.71
CA GLN A 393 -2.78 -20.77 -29.11
C GLN A 393 -3.37 -19.68 -30.03
N GLU A 394 -4.32 -18.90 -29.53
CA GLU A 394 -4.95 -17.78 -30.23
C GLU A 394 -3.95 -16.68 -30.62
N LEU A 395 -2.82 -16.57 -29.91
CA LEU A 395 -1.76 -15.60 -30.21
C LEU A 395 -0.77 -16.11 -31.26
N GLN A 396 -0.74 -17.41 -31.53
CA GLN A 396 0.26 -18.02 -32.40
C GLN A 396 0.22 -17.44 -33.82
N ASN A 397 -0.97 -17.29 -34.40
CA ASN A 397 -1.13 -16.69 -35.72
C ASN A 397 -0.63 -15.24 -35.76
N ALA A 398 -0.88 -14.46 -34.70
CA ALA A 398 -0.40 -13.09 -34.62
C ALA A 398 1.13 -13.03 -34.57
N PHE A 399 1.79 -13.92 -33.81
CA PHE A 399 3.25 -13.99 -33.76
C PHE A 399 3.86 -14.41 -35.09
N VAL A 400 3.35 -15.48 -35.71
CA VAL A 400 3.79 -15.94 -37.04
C VAL A 400 3.64 -14.85 -38.09
N ASN A 401 2.54 -14.10 -38.03
CA ASN A 401 2.30 -12.99 -38.96
C ASN A 401 3.25 -11.81 -38.72
N MET A 402 3.56 -11.49 -37.46
CA MET A 402 4.54 -10.45 -37.14
C MET A 402 5.95 -10.82 -37.61
N GLU A 403 6.34 -12.09 -37.52
CA GLU A 403 7.63 -12.56 -38.02
C GLU A 403 7.70 -12.53 -39.56
N ASN A 404 6.68 -13.08 -40.23
CA ASN A 404 6.70 -13.24 -41.69
C ASN A 404 6.32 -11.96 -42.46
N ASN A 405 5.43 -11.14 -41.92
CA ASN A 405 4.84 -9.99 -42.61
C ASN A 405 5.02 -8.66 -41.86
N SER A 406 5.72 -8.65 -40.72
CA SER A 406 5.90 -7.46 -39.87
C SER A 406 4.58 -6.80 -39.43
N ASN A 407 3.48 -7.56 -39.39
CA ASN A 407 2.18 -7.12 -38.88
C ASN A 407 1.36 -8.31 -38.37
N PRO A 408 0.49 -8.14 -37.36
CA PRO A 408 -0.22 -9.26 -36.75
C PRO A 408 -1.39 -9.82 -37.60
N TRP A 409 -1.81 -9.11 -38.67
CA TRP A 409 -2.91 -9.53 -39.55
C TRP A 409 -2.47 -10.42 -40.72
N GLY A 410 -1.16 -10.57 -40.95
CA GLY A 410 -0.63 -11.40 -42.03
C GLY A 410 -0.86 -10.82 -43.43
N VAL A 411 -1.13 -9.51 -43.51
CA VAL A 411 -1.42 -8.83 -44.75
C VAL A 411 -0.11 -8.40 -45.43
N GLY A 412 -0.02 -8.56 -46.74
CA GLY A 412 1.20 -8.23 -47.50
C GLY A 412 1.52 -6.74 -47.49
N ALA A 413 2.79 -6.38 -47.30
CA ALA A 413 3.26 -5.01 -47.17
C ALA A 413 2.87 -4.08 -48.35
N HIS A 414 2.68 -4.62 -49.55
CA HIS A 414 2.28 -3.86 -50.74
C HIS A 414 0.88 -3.21 -50.64
N THR A 415 0.02 -3.68 -49.74
CA THR A 415 -1.35 -3.17 -49.53
C THR A 415 -1.43 -2.11 -48.43
N ARG A 416 -0.28 -1.71 -47.84
CA ARG A 416 -0.23 -0.89 -46.63
C ARG A 416 -0.80 0.52 -46.81
N ALA A 417 -0.78 1.04 -48.03
CA ALA A 417 -1.37 2.33 -48.41
C ALA A 417 -2.79 2.23 -49.01
N ASP A 418 -3.36 1.03 -49.21
CA ASP A 418 -4.66 0.86 -49.86
C ASP A 418 -5.78 1.64 -49.16
N TRP A 419 -5.68 1.76 -47.83
CA TRP A 419 -6.61 2.55 -47.03
C TRP A 419 -6.65 4.03 -47.42
N ALA A 420 -5.63 4.58 -48.09
CA ALA A 420 -5.53 5.97 -48.52
C ALA A 420 -6.07 6.21 -49.94
N GLU A 421 -6.45 5.17 -50.67
CA GLU A 421 -6.92 5.29 -52.06
C GLU A 421 -8.12 6.24 -52.18
N GLY A 422 -8.08 7.11 -53.19
CA GLY A 422 -9.11 8.12 -53.44
C GLY A 422 -9.11 9.31 -52.46
N LEU A 423 -8.13 9.40 -51.55
CA LEU A 423 -7.97 10.56 -50.67
C LEU A 423 -6.92 11.57 -51.17
N GLY A 424 -6.15 11.24 -52.20
CA GLY A 424 -5.12 12.14 -52.75
C GLY A 424 -3.95 12.41 -51.79
N VAL A 425 -3.67 11.49 -50.88
CA VAL A 425 -2.54 11.58 -49.95
C VAL A 425 -1.26 11.17 -50.67
N LYS A 426 -0.20 11.97 -50.57
CA LYS A 426 1.10 11.67 -51.18
C LYS A 426 1.97 10.84 -50.24
N THR A 427 2.81 9.99 -50.81
CA THR A 427 3.89 9.34 -50.05
C THR A 427 5.08 10.29 -49.92
N LEU A 428 5.91 10.08 -48.89
CA LEU A 428 7.18 10.80 -48.73
C LEU A 428 8.19 10.51 -49.86
N ALA A 429 8.00 9.42 -50.61
CA ALA A 429 8.77 9.16 -51.82
C ALA A 429 8.33 10.07 -52.99
N ASP A 430 7.04 10.41 -53.06
CA ASP A 430 6.49 11.30 -54.08
C ASP A 430 6.77 12.77 -53.77
N ASP A 431 6.62 13.15 -52.49
CA ASP A 431 6.82 14.52 -52.01
C ASP A 431 7.37 14.51 -50.58
N PRO A 432 8.69 14.69 -50.40
CA PRO A 432 9.30 14.72 -49.08
C PRO A 432 9.04 16.05 -48.35
N ASN A 433 8.50 17.07 -49.02
CA ASN A 433 8.37 18.42 -48.47
C ASN A 433 7.04 18.60 -47.70
N VAL A 434 6.88 17.82 -46.64
CA VAL A 434 5.71 17.85 -45.76
C VAL A 434 6.10 18.27 -44.35
N ASP A 435 5.20 18.98 -43.66
CA ASP A 435 5.42 19.41 -42.28
C ASP A 435 5.16 18.28 -41.27
N VAL A 436 4.30 17.32 -41.65
CA VAL A 436 3.86 16.23 -40.78
C VAL A 436 3.93 14.88 -41.49
N LEU A 437 4.57 13.90 -40.85
CA LEU A 437 4.46 12.50 -41.24
C LEU A 437 3.32 11.82 -40.47
N TYR A 438 2.29 11.39 -41.18
CA TYR A 438 1.24 10.57 -40.58
C TYR A 438 1.64 9.08 -40.58
N TRP A 439 2.24 8.62 -39.48
CA TRP A 439 2.54 7.21 -39.26
C TRP A 439 1.29 6.46 -38.79
N THR A 440 0.64 5.74 -39.71
CA THR A 440 -0.63 5.02 -39.44
C THR A 440 -0.45 3.74 -38.62
N GLY A 441 0.70 3.08 -38.75
CA GLY A 441 0.94 1.78 -38.14
C GLY A 441 0.03 0.67 -38.70
N CYS A 442 0.15 -0.54 -38.14
CA CYS A 442 -0.48 -1.72 -38.72
C CYS A 442 -2.02 -1.72 -38.60
N ALA A 443 -2.57 -1.21 -37.49
CA ALA A 443 -4.02 -1.21 -37.28
C ALA A 443 -4.74 -0.33 -38.31
N ALA A 444 -4.32 0.92 -38.49
CA ALA A 444 -4.94 1.80 -39.48
C ALA A 444 -4.68 1.37 -40.94
N SER A 445 -3.58 0.67 -41.20
CA SER A 445 -3.29 0.14 -42.54
C SER A 445 -4.08 -1.12 -42.89
N PHE A 446 -4.32 -2.03 -41.94
CA PHE A 446 -4.83 -3.38 -42.25
C PHE A 446 -6.17 -3.74 -41.61
N ASP A 447 -6.51 -3.21 -40.43
CA ASP A 447 -7.79 -3.49 -39.77
C ASP A 447 -8.92 -2.61 -40.34
N ASP A 448 -9.96 -3.23 -40.87
CA ASP A 448 -11.04 -2.53 -41.58
C ASP A 448 -11.76 -1.49 -40.71
N ARG A 449 -11.89 -1.76 -39.40
CA ARG A 449 -12.50 -0.79 -38.48
C ARG A 449 -11.61 0.43 -38.33
N ASN A 450 -10.30 0.24 -38.16
CA ASN A 450 -9.35 1.34 -37.98
C ASN A 450 -9.04 2.10 -39.28
N LYS A 451 -9.13 1.47 -40.46
CA LYS A 451 -9.03 2.17 -41.76
C LYS A 451 -10.03 3.33 -41.84
N THR A 452 -11.26 3.15 -41.38
CA THR A 452 -12.28 4.22 -41.38
C THR A 452 -11.88 5.44 -40.54
N ILE A 453 -11.17 5.19 -39.42
CA ILE A 453 -10.66 6.24 -38.54
C ILE A 453 -9.54 7.01 -39.24
N ALA A 454 -8.58 6.30 -39.86
CA ALA A 454 -7.48 6.91 -40.58
C ALA A 454 -7.96 7.77 -41.76
N ARG A 455 -8.91 7.26 -42.55
CA ARG A 455 -9.54 8.03 -43.65
C ARG A 455 -10.25 9.28 -43.14
N SER A 456 -10.92 9.20 -42.01
CA SER A 456 -11.60 10.36 -41.40
C SER A 456 -10.60 11.39 -40.88
N PHE A 457 -9.51 10.93 -40.25
CA PHE A 457 -8.43 11.81 -39.77
C PHE A 457 -7.75 12.55 -40.92
N VAL A 458 -7.45 11.86 -42.03
CA VAL A 458 -6.95 12.48 -43.27
C VAL A 458 -7.86 13.60 -43.77
N LYS A 459 -9.18 13.35 -43.84
CA LYS A 459 -10.14 14.39 -44.26
C LYS A 459 -10.10 15.60 -43.35
N ILE A 460 -9.94 15.41 -42.03
CA ILE A 460 -9.82 16.52 -41.08
C ILE A 460 -8.53 17.31 -41.34
N MET A 461 -7.39 16.62 -41.50
CA MET A 461 -6.11 17.28 -41.81
C MET A 461 -6.17 18.09 -43.10
N GLN A 462 -6.82 17.55 -44.15
CA GLN A 462 -7.02 18.25 -45.42
C GLN A 462 -7.91 19.48 -45.27
N ASN A 463 -9.02 19.39 -44.52
CA ASN A 463 -9.88 20.56 -44.26
C ASN A 463 -9.21 21.61 -43.35
N ALA A 464 -8.20 21.22 -42.59
CA ALA A 464 -7.40 22.10 -41.75
C ALA A 464 -6.15 22.65 -42.47
N ASP A 465 -6.01 22.41 -43.78
CA ASP A 465 -4.87 22.81 -44.61
C ASP A 465 -3.51 22.37 -44.03
N VAL A 466 -3.47 21.20 -43.37
CA VAL A 466 -2.22 20.62 -42.88
C VAL A 466 -1.46 20.00 -44.05
N ASN A 467 -0.19 20.37 -44.22
CA ASN A 467 0.70 19.75 -45.20
C ASN A 467 1.31 18.46 -44.62
N PHE A 468 0.76 17.29 -44.98
CA PHE A 468 1.19 15.99 -44.47
C PHE A 468 1.41 14.95 -45.56
N GLY A 469 2.22 13.93 -45.25
CA GLY A 469 2.46 12.76 -46.09
C GLY A 469 2.47 11.45 -45.31
N ILE A 470 2.51 10.33 -46.03
CA ILE A 470 2.62 8.96 -45.47
C ILE A 470 3.89 8.25 -45.96
N LEU A 471 4.30 7.16 -45.31
CA LEU A 471 5.48 6.38 -45.77
C LEU A 471 5.21 5.50 -46.99
N GLY A 472 3.96 5.09 -47.20
CA GLY A 472 3.61 3.99 -48.11
C GLY A 472 3.25 2.71 -47.36
#